data_AF-A0A2E0ER45-F1
#
_entry.id   AF-A0A2E0ER45-F1
#
_cell.length_a   1.000
_cell.length_b   1.000
_cell.length_c   1.000
_cell.angle_alpha   90.00
_cell.angle_beta   90.00
_cell.angle_gamma   90.00
#
_symmetry.space_group_name_H-M   'P 1'
#
loop_
_entity.id
_entity.type
_entity.pdbx_description
1 polymer ?
#
loop_
_entity_poly.entity_id
_entity_poly.type
_entity_poly.pdbx_seq_one_letter_code
_entity_poly.pdbx_strand_id
1 'polypeptide(L)'
;MSSSPYLYKLMGLSFTRSVIDKKLSSEHKLWRAVVINAFDDTMITLSDRKSSVQKIEAHNWIIQESRDFREVCEWALLDPEEMREHYISALKRKVIAFTKKQVRWAEYNRIYKALFYNINNDQKKLIRKRLDELRKEIHNTATTYTDSIILEAL
;
A
#
# COMPACT_ATOMS: atom_id res chain seq x y z
N MET A 1 -20.79 -3.88 -3.38
CA MET A 1 -19.48 -3.20 -3.21
C MET A 1 -19.37 -2.19 -4.34
N SER A 2 -19.33 -0.90 -4.03
CA SER A 2 -19.13 0.15 -5.04
C SER A 2 -17.64 0.44 -5.16
N SER A 3 -16.92 -0.37 -5.94
CA SER A 3 -15.53 -0.08 -6.29
C SER A 3 -15.49 1.03 -7.33
N SER A 4 -14.50 1.92 -7.25
CA SER A 4 -14.37 3.05 -8.19
C SER A 4 -14.19 2.53 -9.63
N PRO A 5 -14.91 3.05 -10.64
CA PRO A 5 -14.69 2.70 -12.06
C PRO A 5 -13.24 2.83 -12.52
N TYR A 6 -12.46 3.70 -11.85
CA TYR A 6 -11.03 3.87 -12.10
C TYR A 6 -10.21 2.64 -11.71
N LEU A 7 -10.59 1.94 -10.64
CA LEU A 7 -9.90 0.75 -10.17
C LEU A 7 -10.01 -0.40 -11.20
N TYR A 8 -11.20 -0.57 -11.77
CA TYR A 8 -11.43 -1.58 -12.82
C TYR A 8 -10.60 -1.30 -14.07
N LYS A 9 -10.42 -0.03 -14.42
CA LYS A 9 -9.52 0.37 -15.52
C LYS A 9 -8.04 0.11 -15.18
N LEU A 10 -7.68 0.19 -13.90
CA LEU A 10 -6.34 -0.08 -13.40
C LEU A 10 -6.01 -1.57 -13.38
N MET A 11 -6.94 -2.43 -12.94
CA MET A 11 -6.75 -3.88 -12.84
C MET A 11 -7.06 -4.65 -14.14
N GLY A 12 -7.53 -3.97 -15.18
CA GLY A 12 -7.76 -4.57 -16.49
C GLY A 12 -9.13 -5.21 -16.68
N LEU A 13 -9.44 -5.50 -17.94
CA LEU A 13 -10.76 -6.02 -18.37
C LEU A 13 -10.99 -7.47 -17.95
N SER A 14 -9.93 -8.30 -17.89
CA SER A 14 -9.96 -9.68 -17.41
C SER A 14 -10.49 -9.74 -15.97
N PHE A 15 -9.85 -8.97 -15.09
CA PHE A 15 -10.23 -8.82 -13.70
C PHE A 15 -11.63 -8.21 -13.53
N THR A 16 -11.92 -7.13 -14.25
CA THR A 16 -13.24 -6.46 -14.15
C THR A 16 -14.38 -7.41 -14.51
N ARG A 17 -14.20 -8.20 -15.58
CA ARG A 17 -15.19 -9.19 -16.01
C ARG A 17 -15.34 -10.30 -14.98
N SER A 18 -14.24 -10.72 -14.35
CA SER A 18 -14.27 -11.76 -13.33
C SER A 18 -15.03 -11.27 -12.07
N VAL A 19 -14.88 -10.01 -11.65
CA VAL A 19 -15.60 -9.46 -10.48
C VAL A 19 -17.12 -9.41 -10.69
N ILE A 20 -17.59 -9.22 -11.92
CA ILE A 20 -19.01 -9.17 -12.26
C ILE A 20 -19.62 -10.59 -12.37
N ASP A 21 -18.79 -11.63 -12.40
CA ASP A 21 -19.26 -13.00 -12.57
C ASP A 21 -20.10 -13.47 -11.35
N LYS A 22 -21.38 -13.71 -11.60
CA LYS A 22 -22.32 -14.17 -10.59
C LYS A 22 -22.02 -15.59 -10.11
N LYS A 23 -21.27 -16.39 -10.87
CA LYS A 23 -20.98 -17.80 -10.59
C LYS A 23 -19.95 -18.04 -9.48
N LEU A 24 -19.22 -17.01 -9.06
CA LEU A 24 -18.26 -17.14 -7.95
C LEU A 24 -18.97 -17.37 -6.61
N SER A 25 -18.40 -18.26 -5.80
CA SER A 25 -18.84 -18.44 -4.42
C SER A 25 -18.60 -17.16 -3.60
N SER A 26 -19.33 -17.04 -2.49
CA SER A 26 -19.21 -15.88 -1.59
C SER A 26 -17.79 -15.72 -1.04
N GLU A 27 -17.06 -16.82 -0.83
CA GLU A 27 -15.68 -16.81 -0.33
C GLU A 27 -14.71 -16.21 -1.34
N HIS A 28 -14.73 -16.66 -2.60
CA HIS A 28 -13.89 -16.07 -3.65
C HIS A 28 -14.21 -14.58 -3.86
N LYS A 29 -15.48 -14.19 -3.73
CA LYS A 29 -15.90 -12.76 -3.78
C LYS A 29 -15.32 -11.95 -2.62
N LEU A 30 -15.23 -12.53 -1.42
CA LEU A 30 -14.61 -11.90 -0.27
C LEU A 30 -13.13 -11.66 -0.51
N TRP A 31 -12.38 -12.68 -0.94
CA TRP A 31 -10.93 -12.55 -1.18
C TRP A 31 -10.62 -11.56 -2.31
N ARG A 32 -11.46 -11.51 -3.35
CA ARG A 32 -11.36 -10.45 -4.37
C ARG A 32 -11.57 -9.05 -3.80
N ALA A 33 -12.50 -8.90 -2.86
CA ALA A 33 -12.71 -7.62 -2.18
C ALA A 33 -11.49 -7.21 -1.37
N VAL A 34 -10.76 -8.15 -0.77
CA VAL A 34 -9.48 -7.88 -0.07
C VAL A 34 -8.45 -7.33 -1.05
N VAL A 35 -8.26 -7.98 -2.21
CA VAL A 35 -7.33 -7.49 -3.25
C VAL A 35 -7.76 -6.10 -3.73
N ILE A 36 -9.04 -5.91 -4.07
CA ILE A 36 -9.60 -4.61 -4.48
C ILE A 36 -9.31 -3.52 -3.46
N ASN A 37 -9.56 -3.79 -2.17
CA ASN A 37 -9.32 -2.82 -1.11
C ASN A 37 -7.84 -2.45 -0.99
N ALA A 38 -6.92 -3.41 -1.15
CA ALA A 38 -5.50 -3.13 -1.13
C ALA A 38 -5.09 -2.20 -2.29
N PHE A 39 -5.61 -2.44 -3.50
CA PHE A 39 -5.37 -1.52 -4.62
C PHE A 39 -6.00 -0.13 -4.38
N ASP A 40 -7.22 -0.06 -3.83
CA ASP A 40 -7.87 1.21 -3.46
C ASP A 40 -7.03 1.96 -2.41
N ASP A 41 -6.45 1.26 -1.44
CA ASP A 41 -5.56 1.83 -0.43
C ASP A 41 -4.31 2.45 -1.05
N THR A 42 -3.79 1.90 -2.15
CA THR A 42 -2.67 2.53 -2.87
C THR A 42 -3.04 3.85 -3.55
N MET A 43 -4.33 4.14 -3.75
CA MET A 43 -4.83 5.37 -4.36
C MET A 43 -5.11 6.49 -3.34
N ILE A 44 -4.91 6.25 -2.04
CA ILE A 44 -5.08 7.26 -1.00
C ILE A 44 -4.27 8.54 -1.30
N THR A 45 -4.93 9.69 -1.25
CA THR A 45 -4.32 11.01 -1.52
C THR A 45 -3.94 11.76 -0.23
N LEU A 46 -4.57 11.40 0.89
CA LEU A 46 -4.28 11.99 2.20
C LEU A 46 -2.83 11.71 2.63
N SER A 47 -2.23 12.68 3.31
CA SER A 47 -0.82 12.64 3.76
C SER A 47 -0.69 12.75 5.29
N ASP A 48 -1.75 12.39 6.04
CA ASP A 48 -1.62 12.14 7.47
C ASP A 48 -0.92 10.80 7.73
N ARG A 49 -0.47 10.58 8.96
CA ARG A 49 0.29 9.38 9.33
C ARG A 49 -0.44 8.08 8.99
N LYS A 50 -1.74 7.98 9.34
CA LYS A 50 -2.49 6.71 9.22
C LYS A 50 -2.66 6.36 7.74
N SER A 51 -3.16 7.30 6.96
CA SER A 51 -3.37 7.13 5.53
C SER A 51 -2.07 6.87 4.76
N SER A 52 -0.98 7.53 5.15
CA SER A 52 0.33 7.32 4.51
C SER A 52 0.88 5.91 4.76
N VAL A 53 0.76 5.43 6.01
CA VAL A 53 1.19 4.07 6.38
C VAL A 53 0.35 3.04 5.64
N GLN A 54 -0.98 3.19 5.62
CA GLN A 54 -1.88 2.28 4.92
C GLN A 54 -1.55 2.17 3.43
N LYS A 55 -1.37 3.30 2.75
CA LYS A 55 -1.00 3.34 1.32
C LYS A 55 0.32 2.62 1.04
N ILE A 56 1.33 2.81 1.90
CA ILE A 56 2.66 2.23 1.72
C ILE A 56 2.70 0.74 2.10
N GLU A 57 1.96 0.33 3.13
CA GLU A 57 1.80 -1.08 3.46
C GLU A 57 1.11 -1.84 2.33
N ALA A 58 0.04 -1.29 1.75
CA ALA A 58 -0.62 -1.88 0.57
C ALA A 58 0.29 -1.92 -0.67
N HIS A 59 1.07 -0.86 -0.92
CA HIS A 59 2.09 -0.85 -1.97
C HIS A 59 3.11 -1.97 -1.78
N ASN A 60 3.68 -2.09 -0.58
CA ASN A 60 4.68 -3.10 -0.25
C ASN A 60 4.11 -4.52 -0.39
N TRP A 61 2.88 -4.75 0.06
CA TRP A 61 2.18 -6.03 -0.05
C TRP A 61 2.08 -6.51 -1.51
N ILE A 62 1.71 -5.60 -2.43
CA ILE A 62 1.57 -5.93 -3.86
C ILE A 62 2.95 -6.04 -4.55
N ILE A 63 3.88 -5.10 -4.31
CA ILE A 63 5.14 -5.03 -5.07
C ILE A 63 6.13 -6.13 -4.69
N GLN A 64 6.18 -6.48 -3.40
CA GLN A 64 7.04 -7.53 -2.85
C GLN A 64 6.47 -8.92 -3.13
N GLU A 65 5.22 -8.99 -3.58
CA GLU A 65 4.52 -10.24 -3.85
C GLU A 65 4.62 -11.19 -2.64
N SER A 66 4.33 -10.65 -1.45
CA SER A 66 4.51 -11.37 -0.20
C SER A 66 3.70 -12.66 -0.19
N ARG A 67 4.12 -13.62 0.64
CA ARG A 67 3.47 -14.95 0.68
C ARG A 67 1.95 -14.85 0.89
N ASP A 68 1.53 -13.98 1.79
CA ASP A 68 0.13 -13.71 2.09
C ASP A 68 -0.61 -13.02 0.93
N PHE A 69 0.07 -12.18 0.13
CA PHE A 69 -0.51 -11.64 -1.11
C PHE A 69 -0.81 -12.75 -2.11
N ARG A 70 0.14 -13.66 -2.32
CA ARG A 70 -0.05 -14.82 -3.22
C ARG A 70 -1.19 -15.71 -2.76
N GLU A 71 -1.23 -16.07 -1.48
CA GLU A 71 -2.31 -16.88 -0.89
C GLU A 71 -3.68 -16.22 -1.08
N VAL A 72 -3.79 -14.90 -0.84
CA VAL A 72 -5.05 -14.17 -1.06
C VAL A 72 -5.44 -14.12 -2.54
N CYS A 73 -4.48 -13.95 -3.46
CA CYS A 73 -4.74 -14.03 -4.90
C CYS A 73 -5.24 -15.41 -5.32
N GLU A 74 -4.62 -16.49 -4.82
CA GLU A 74 -5.06 -17.86 -5.08
C GLU A 74 -6.49 -18.10 -4.59
N TRP A 75 -6.83 -17.70 -3.35
CA TRP A 75 -8.19 -17.79 -2.82
C TRP A 75 -9.19 -16.87 -3.51
N ALA A 76 -8.71 -15.86 -4.23
CA ALA A 76 -9.51 -15.00 -5.08
C ALA A 76 -9.66 -15.54 -6.51
N LEU A 77 -9.01 -16.65 -6.88
CA LEU A 77 -8.86 -17.13 -8.26
C LEU A 77 -8.30 -16.03 -9.17
N LEU A 78 -7.22 -15.41 -8.74
CA LEU A 78 -6.47 -14.37 -9.43
C LEU A 78 -5.02 -14.80 -9.58
N ASP A 79 -4.40 -14.36 -10.67
CA ASP A 79 -2.96 -14.54 -10.87
C ASP A 79 -2.21 -13.41 -10.14
N PRO A 80 -1.39 -13.70 -9.11
CA PRO A 80 -0.63 -12.69 -8.38
C PRO A 80 0.38 -11.94 -9.27
N GLU A 81 0.96 -12.60 -10.28
CA GLU A 81 1.90 -11.97 -11.20
C GLU A 81 1.16 -10.96 -12.09
N GLU A 82 0.01 -11.34 -12.66
CA GLU A 82 -0.83 -10.44 -13.47
C GLU A 82 -1.25 -9.20 -12.63
N MET A 83 -1.66 -9.40 -11.38
CA MET A 83 -2.07 -8.30 -10.50
C MET A 83 -0.90 -7.34 -10.22
N ARG A 84 0.30 -7.88 -9.95
CA ARG A 84 1.50 -7.08 -9.75
C ARG A 84 1.91 -6.32 -11.01
N GLU A 85 1.78 -6.92 -12.19
CA GLU A 85 2.07 -6.25 -13.46
C GLU A 85 1.13 -5.07 -13.73
N HIS A 86 -0.18 -5.24 -13.50
CA HIS A 86 -1.15 -4.15 -13.60
C HIS A 86 -0.82 -3.02 -12.63
N TYR A 87 -0.42 -3.36 -11.40
CA TYR A 87 0.03 -2.39 -10.41
C TYR A 87 1.26 -1.59 -10.86
N ILE A 88 2.30 -2.28 -11.34
CA ILE A 88 3.52 -1.66 -11.86
C ILE A 88 3.22 -0.76 -13.07
N SER A 89 2.33 -1.20 -13.96
CA SER A 89 1.85 -0.41 -15.10
C SER A 89 1.19 0.88 -14.63
N ALA A 90 0.37 0.82 -13.58
CA ALA A 90 -0.28 2.00 -13.00
C ALA A 90 0.69 2.98 -12.34
N LEU A 91 1.75 2.49 -11.68
CA LEU A 91 2.85 3.31 -11.16
C LEU A 91 3.58 4.04 -12.29
N LYS A 92 3.95 3.32 -13.36
CA LYS A 92 4.62 3.88 -14.55
C LYS A 92 3.79 4.95 -15.23
N ARG A 93 2.46 4.78 -15.27
CA ARG A 93 1.50 5.76 -15.81
C ARG A 93 1.18 6.91 -14.86
N LYS A 94 1.75 6.93 -13.65
CA LYS A 94 1.47 7.91 -12.59
C LYS A 94 -0.01 7.97 -12.18
N VAL A 95 -0.77 6.90 -12.42
CA VAL A 95 -2.13 6.76 -11.87
C VAL A 95 -2.06 6.58 -10.36
N ILE A 96 -1.07 5.81 -9.91
CA ILE A 96 -0.66 5.74 -8.51
C ILE A 96 0.62 6.56 -8.37
N ALA A 97 0.59 7.48 -7.41
CA ALA A 97 1.73 8.32 -7.06
C ALA A 97 1.80 8.51 -5.54
N PHE A 98 3.01 8.77 -5.05
CA PHE A 98 3.30 9.00 -3.64
C PHE A 98 3.83 10.42 -3.46
N THR A 99 3.56 11.00 -2.30
CA THR A 99 4.14 12.30 -1.92
C THR A 99 5.34 12.08 -1.01
N LYS A 100 6.28 13.02 -1.00
CA LYS A 100 7.43 12.98 -0.07
C LYS A 100 6.98 12.87 1.38
N LYS A 101 5.88 13.53 1.72
CA LYS A 101 5.28 13.50 3.05
C LYS A 101 4.75 12.11 3.43
N GLN A 102 4.09 11.43 2.49
CA GLN A 102 3.63 10.04 2.69
C GLN A 102 4.81 9.09 2.96
N VAL A 103 5.87 9.18 2.15
CA VAL A 103 7.08 8.37 2.31
C VAL A 103 7.72 8.57 3.69
N ARG A 104 7.89 9.82 4.14
CA ARG A 104 8.45 10.10 5.46
C ARG A 104 7.59 9.60 6.62
N TRP A 105 6.26 9.56 6.47
CA TRP A 105 5.39 8.95 7.47
C TRP A 105 5.59 7.43 7.59
N ALA A 106 5.91 6.73 6.49
CA ALA A 106 6.29 5.31 6.55
C ALA A 106 7.65 5.11 7.21
N GLU A 107 8.65 5.93 6.89
CA GLU A 107 9.95 5.91 7.58
C GLU A 107 9.79 6.11 9.10
N TYR A 108 8.98 7.10 9.49
CA TYR A 108 8.60 7.33 10.88
C TYR A 108 7.98 6.06 11.49
N ASN A 109 7.06 5.41 10.78
CA ASN A 109 6.36 4.24 11.29
C ASN A 109 7.30 3.03 11.47
N ARG A 110 8.27 2.85 10.57
CA ARG A 110 9.31 1.81 10.69
C ARG A 110 10.14 1.99 11.97
N ILE A 111 10.55 3.22 12.27
CA ILE A 111 11.28 3.55 13.51
C ILE A 111 10.36 3.42 14.73
N TYR A 112 9.09 3.80 14.61
CA TYR A 112 8.12 3.65 15.69
C TYR A 112 7.86 2.18 16.05
N LYS A 113 7.75 1.29 15.06
CA LYS A 113 7.64 -0.16 15.26
C LYS A 113 8.83 -0.71 16.06
N ALA A 114 10.01 -0.09 15.96
CA ALA A 114 11.18 -0.51 16.73
C ALA A 114 11.03 -0.37 18.25
N LEU A 115 10.11 0.48 18.74
CA LEU A 115 9.82 0.63 20.17
C LEU A 115 9.16 -0.60 20.81
N PHE A 116 8.56 -1.47 20.00
CA PHE A 116 7.85 -2.67 20.46
C PHE A 116 8.76 -3.91 20.54
N TYR A 117 10.02 -3.82 20.11
CA TYR A 117 11.01 -4.88 20.35
C TYR A 117 11.54 -4.84 21.79
N ASN A 118 12.21 -5.91 22.20
CA ASN A 118 12.83 -6.01 23.51
C ASN A 118 14.14 -5.18 23.57
N ILE A 119 13.99 -3.86 23.69
CA ILE A 119 15.08 -2.88 23.77
C ILE A 119 15.11 -2.19 25.13
N ASN A 120 16.30 -1.73 25.54
CA ASN A 120 16.51 -1.09 26.83
C ASN A 120 15.97 0.35 26.88
N ASN A 121 15.92 0.93 28.09
CA ASN A 121 15.33 2.26 28.29
C ASN A 121 16.10 3.39 27.59
N ASP A 122 17.42 3.29 27.49
CA ASP A 122 18.25 4.28 26.81
C ASP A 122 18.03 4.26 25.30
N GLN A 123 17.92 3.07 24.70
CA GLN A 123 17.55 2.87 23.31
C GLN A 123 16.14 3.44 23.04
N LYS A 124 15.17 3.18 23.92
CA LYS A 124 13.82 3.77 23.81
C LYS A 124 13.87 5.29 23.84
N LYS A 125 14.70 5.89 24.70
CA LYS A 125 14.89 7.35 24.78
C LYS A 125 15.48 7.92 23.49
N LEU A 126 16.49 7.26 22.92
CA LEU A 126 17.10 7.66 21.65
C LEU A 126 16.09 7.58 20.49
N ILE A 127 15.33 6.49 20.40
CA ILE A 127 14.30 6.32 19.37
C ILE A 127 13.21 7.39 19.51
N ARG A 128 12.72 7.68 20.72
CA ARG A 128 11.73 8.74 20.95
C ARG A 128 12.24 10.12 20.51
N LYS A 129 13.48 10.47 20.86
CA LYS A 129 14.11 11.73 20.41
C LYS A 129 14.13 11.80 18.88
N ARG A 130 14.53 10.72 18.21
CA ARG A 130 14.55 10.64 16.75
C ARG A 130 13.15 10.77 16.13
N LEU A 131 12.13 10.15 16.73
CA LEU A 131 10.75 10.27 16.28
C LEU A 131 10.24 11.71 16.43
N ASP A 132 10.59 12.42 17.49
CA ASP A 132 10.18 13.82 17.67
C ASP A 132 10.84 14.76 16.65
N GLU A 133 12.12 14.52 16.31
CA GLU A 133 12.82 15.21 15.23
C GLU A 133 12.12 14.95 13.87
N LEU A 134 11.89 13.68 13.53
CA LEU A 134 11.21 13.30 12.29
C LEU A 134 9.80 13.88 12.19
N ARG A 135 9.04 13.91 13.29
CA ARG A 135 7.70 14.50 13.29
C ARG A 135 7.73 15.99 12.90
N LYS A 136 8.73 16.74 13.38
CA LYS A 136 8.92 18.15 13.01
C LYS A 136 9.32 18.29 11.54
N GLU A 137 10.25 17.46 11.07
CA GLU A 137 10.66 17.43 9.66
C GLU A 137 9.48 17.12 8.72
N ILE A 138 8.66 16.13 9.07
CA ILE A 138 7.46 15.73 8.30
C ILE A 138 6.44 16.85 8.24
N HIS A 139 6.23 17.56 9.35
CA HIS A 139 5.29 18.69 9.39
C HIS A 139 5.68 19.76 8.35
N ASN A 140 6.97 20.07 8.26
CA ASN A 140 7.55 21.03 7.31
C ASN A 140 7.74 20.48 5.89
N THR A 141 7.47 19.19 5.65
CA THR A 141 7.64 18.57 4.33
C THR A 141 6.48 18.96 3.42
N ALA A 142 6.80 19.43 2.22
CA ALA A 142 5.82 19.72 1.17
C ALA A 142 5.18 18.43 0.62
N THR A 143 3.91 18.53 0.23
CA THR A 143 3.13 17.44 -0.38
C THR A 143 3.43 17.32 -1.88
N THR A 144 4.70 17.32 -2.25
CA THR A 144 5.13 17.16 -3.65
C THR A 144 5.23 15.68 -4.01
N TYR A 145 4.79 15.31 -5.22
CA TYR A 145 4.94 13.95 -5.73
C TYR A 145 6.42 13.54 -5.83
N THR A 146 6.69 12.28 -5.52
CA THR A 146 8.00 11.63 -5.73
C THR A 146 8.03 10.93 -7.08
N ASP A 147 9.22 10.73 -7.64
CA ASP A 147 9.36 9.89 -8.83
C ASP A 147 8.96 8.45 -8.48
N SER A 148 7.97 7.93 -9.20
CA SER A 148 7.29 6.64 -8.94
C SER A 148 8.20 5.41 -8.99
N ILE A 149 9.45 5.58 -9.44
CA ILE A 149 10.41 4.50 -9.74
C ILE A 149 11.29 4.16 -8.52
N ILE A 150 11.43 5.05 -7.54
CA ILE A 150 12.34 4.88 -6.39
C ILE A 150 11.62 4.29 -5.17
N LEU A 151 10.78 3.27 -5.38
CA LEU A 151 10.16 2.51 -4.29
C LEU A 151 10.40 1.02 -4.53
N GLU A 152 11.66 0.63 -4.71
CA GLU A 152 12.05 -0.71 -4.26
C GLU A 152 11.78 -0.76 -2.75
N ALA A 153 10.81 -1.58 -2.34
CA ALA A 153 10.44 -1.93 -0.97
C ALA A 153 10.99 -1.01 0.14
N LEU A 154 10.22 0.02 0.54
CA LEU A 154 10.51 0.82 1.74
C LEU A 154 10.41 0.00 3.03
#